data_AF-A0A016XL99-F1
#
_entry.id   AF-A0A016XL99-F1
#
_cell.length_a   1.000
_cell.length_b   1.000
_cell.length_c   1.000
_cell.angle_alpha   90.00
_cell.angle_beta   90.00
_cell.angle_gamma   90.00
#
_symmetry.space_group_name_H-M   'P 1'
#
loop_
_entity.id
_entity.type
_entity.pdbx_description
1 polymer ?
#
loop_
_entity_poly.entity_id
_entity_poly.type
_entity_poly.pdbx_seq_one_letter_code
_entity_poly.pdbx_strand_id
1 'polypeptide(L)'
;MFDEALARINDADILAGSLDTQSDASAVLRILGFEILLKCAIQLSGQSPRRNHAYAKLWLALPGHAQTEILKAAKERSPGHTDFSDLNKLLTRFQFVFEKARYHYELYDGWTPEEMDEFGKLWEELGAPTEEAMVQYHPEELFCLIEALKVYIAPRL
;
A
#
# COMPACT_ATOMS: atom_id res chain seq x y z
N MET A 1 2.29 -8.00 -16.81
CA MET A 1 2.52 -7.16 -15.61
C MET A 1 1.33 -6.24 -15.35
N PHE A 2 0.94 -5.38 -16.29
CA PHE A 2 -0.21 -4.49 -16.07
C PHE A 2 -1.51 -5.28 -15.77
N ASP A 3 -1.90 -6.22 -16.63
CA ASP A 3 -3.09 -7.06 -16.41
C ASP A 3 -3.02 -7.89 -15.12
N GLU A 4 -1.83 -8.38 -14.78
CA GLU A 4 -1.60 -9.10 -13.53
C GLU A 4 -1.85 -8.19 -12.31
N ALA A 5 -1.37 -6.96 -12.36
CA ALA A 5 -1.62 -5.98 -11.29
C ALA A 5 -3.12 -5.67 -11.17
N LEU A 6 -3.81 -5.49 -12.30
CA LEU A 6 -5.25 -5.25 -12.32
C LEU A 6 -6.03 -6.44 -11.74
N ALA A 7 -5.63 -7.67 -12.06
CA ALA A 7 -6.22 -8.86 -11.46
C ALA A 7 -6.07 -8.88 -9.94
N ARG A 8 -4.87 -8.57 -9.40
CA ARG A 8 -4.65 -8.48 -7.94
C ARG A 8 -5.49 -7.40 -7.27
N ILE A 9 -5.63 -6.24 -7.91
CA ILE A 9 -6.46 -5.14 -7.40
C ILE A 9 -7.93 -5.54 -7.41
N ASN A 10 -8.40 -6.17 -8.49
CA ASN A 10 -9.76 -6.66 -8.59
C ASN A 10 -10.08 -7.73 -7.53
N ASP A 11 -9.17 -8.68 -7.30
CA ASP A 11 -9.30 -9.66 -6.22
C ASP A 11 -9.38 -8.98 -4.84
N ALA A 12 -8.56 -7.94 -4.63
CA ALA A 12 -8.60 -7.13 -3.41
C ALA A 12 -9.94 -6.40 -3.23
N ASP A 13 -10.53 -5.87 -4.32
CA ASP A 13 -11.85 -5.21 -4.30
C ASP A 13 -12.97 -6.21 -3.99
N ILE A 14 -12.94 -7.41 -4.58
CA ILE A 14 -13.90 -8.49 -4.30
C ILE A 14 -13.85 -8.88 -2.82
N LEU A 15 -12.65 -9.08 -2.27
CA LEU A 15 -12.48 -9.44 -0.87
C LEU A 15 -12.91 -8.32 0.07
N ALA A 16 -12.58 -7.07 -0.23
CA ALA A 16 -12.99 -5.91 0.58
C ALA A 16 -14.51 -5.68 0.57
N GLY A 17 -15.19 -6.09 -0.50
CA GLY A 17 -16.65 -6.04 -0.60
C GLY A 17 -17.38 -7.19 0.11
N SER A 18 -16.65 -8.20 0.62
CA SER A 18 -17.24 -9.32 1.35
C SER A 18 -17.69 -8.90 2.74
N LEU A 19 -18.94 -9.23 3.09
CA LEU A 19 -19.46 -9.07 4.45
C LEU A 19 -18.80 -10.02 5.46
N ASP A 20 -18.10 -11.06 4.97
CA ASP A 20 -17.37 -12.04 5.77
C ASP A 20 -15.85 -11.80 5.67
N THR A 21 -15.42 -10.54 5.82
CA THR A 21 -14.00 -10.20 5.83
C THR A 21 -13.39 -10.68 7.16
N GLN A 22 -12.54 -11.70 7.10
CA GLN A 22 -11.90 -12.32 8.28
C GLN A 22 -10.41 -12.03 8.42
N SER A 23 -9.81 -11.28 7.49
CA SER A 23 -8.38 -11.00 7.48
C SER A 23 -8.02 -9.77 6.64
N ASP A 24 -6.77 -9.34 6.74
CA ASP A 24 -6.20 -8.23 5.97
C ASP A 24 -5.77 -8.61 4.54
N ALA A 25 -6.24 -9.76 4.03
CA ALA A 25 -5.86 -10.27 2.72
C ALA A 25 -6.13 -9.27 1.57
N SER A 26 -7.23 -8.52 1.66
CA SER A 26 -7.56 -7.48 0.67
C SER A 26 -6.50 -6.37 0.63
N ALA A 27 -6.04 -5.90 1.79
CA ALA A 27 -5.00 -4.88 1.88
C ALA A 27 -3.67 -5.39 1.30
N VAL A 28 -3.28 -6.62 1.64
CA VAL A 28 -2.05 -7.26 1.13
C VAL A 28 -2.09 -7.40 -0.39
N LEU A 29 -3.22 -7.85 -0.96
CA LEU A 29 -3.38 -7.98 -2.40
C LEU A 29 -3.37 -6.63 -3.11
N ARG A 30 -3.96 -5.59 -2.50
CA ARG A 30 -3.94 -4.22 -3.03
C ARG A 30 -2.51 -3.67 -3.08
N ILE A 31 -1.72 -3.88 -2.03
CA ILE A 31 -0.30 -3.49 -1.99
C ILE A 31 0.52 -4.30 -3.01
N LEU A 32 0.22 -5.59 -3.19
CA LEU A 32 0.85 -6.40 -4.25
C LEU A 32 0.53 -5.85 -5.64
N GLY A 33 -0.73 -5.49 -5.90
CA GLY A 33 -1.12 -4.83 -7.14
C GLY A 33 -0.35 -3.53 -7.37
N PHE A 34 -0.23 -2.69 -6.34
CA PHE A 34 0.60 -1.49 -6.35
C PHE A 34 2.08 -1.80 -6.70
N GLU A 35 2.68 -2.81 -6.07
CA GLU A 35 4.07 -3.22 -6.35
C GLU A 35 4.25 -3.59 -7.83
N ILE A 36 3.33 -4.38 -8.40
CA ILE A 36 3.42 -4.82 -9.80
C ILE A 36 3.25 -3.62 -10.74
N LEU A 37 2.34 -2.68 -10.45
CA LEU A 37 2.22 -1.43 -11.21
C LEU A 37 3.51 -0.60 -11.14
N LEU A 38 4.09 -0.45 -9.96
CA LEU A 38 5.34 0.30 -9.78
C LEU A 38 6.48 -0.33 -10.61
N LYS A 39 6.60 -1.66 -10.57
CA LYS A 39 7.57 -2.40 -11.39
C LYS A 39 7.29 -2.27 -12.89
N CYS A 40 6.02 -2.23 -13.29
CA CYS A 40 5.63 -2.01 -14.68
C CYS A 40 6.03 -0.61 -15.16
N ALA A 41 5.80 0.43 -14.35
CA ALA A 41 6.20 1.81 -14.66
C ALA A 41 7.74 1.95 -14.80
N ILE A 42 8.51 1.28 -13.94
CA ILE A 42 9.98 1.21 -14.05
C ILE A 42 10.40 0.57 -15.38
N GLN A 43 9.77 -0.54 -15.75
CA GLN A 43 10.06 -1.24 -17.01
C GLN A 43 9.75 -0.40 -18.24
N LEU A 44 8.59 0.27 -18.27
CA LEU A 44 8.21 1.17 -19.36
C LEU A 44 9.07 2.43 -19.43
N SER A 45 9.76 2.76 -18.33
CA SER A 45 10.77 3.82 -18.29
C SER A 45 12.15 3.38 -18.78
N GLY A 46 12.28 2.18 -19.36
CA GLY A 46 13.54 1.64 -19.88
C GLY A 46 14.50 1.12 -18.80
N GLN A 47 14.02 0.89 -17.57
CA GLN A 47 14.82 0.37 -16.46
C GLN A 47 14.39 -1.03 -16.06
N SER A 48 15.25 -1.77 -15.36
CA SER A 48 14.91 -3.09 -14.83
C SER A 48 14.48 -2.99 -13.36
N PRO A 49 13.24 -3.38 -13.00
CA PRO A 49 12.81 -3.37 -11.61
C PRO A 49 13.59 -4.40 -10.79
N ARG A 50 13.94 -4.03 -9.54
CA ARG A 50 14.57 -4.98 -8.60
C ARG A 50 13.56 -6.02 -8.12
N ARG A 51 14.06 -7.23 -7.85
CA ARG A 51 13.28 -8.34 -7.28
C ARG A 51 13.24 -8.27 -5.75
N ASN A 52 12.64 -7.22 -5.21
CA ASN A 52 12.40 -7.06 -3.77
C ASN A 52 11.08 -6.30 -3.54
N HIS A 53 10.75 -6.09 -2.27
CA HIS A 53 9.54 -5.39 -1.79
C HIS A 53 9.89 -4.01 -1.19
N ALA A 54 11.07 -3.47 -1.52
CA ALA A 54 11.53 -2.21 -0.95
C ALA A 54 10.90 -1.03 -1.72
N TYR A 55 9.66 -0.68 -1.38
CA TYR A 55 8.85 0.27 -2.16
C TYR A 55 9.49 1.65 -2.31
N ALA A 56 10.13 2.18 -1.27
CA ALA A 56 10.90 3.42 -1.36
C ALA A 56 12.02 3.33 -2.41
N LYS A 57 12.73 2.19 -2.48
CA LYS A 57 13.81 1.96 -3.46
C LYS A 57 13.26 1.75 -4.87
N LEU A 58 12.10 1.11 -5.01
CA LEU A 58 11.43 0.97 -6.30
C LEU A 58 10.94 2.32 -6.81
N TRP A 59 10.35 3.15 -5.94
CA TRP A 59 9.95 4.52 -6.29
C TRP A 59 11.13 5.35 -6.78
N LEU A 60 12.25 5.33 -6.05
CA LEU A 60 13.47 6.03 -6.45
C LEU A 60 14.11 5.51 -7.75
N ALA A 61 13.76 4.29 -8.19
CA ALA A 61 14.21 3.77 -9.47
C ALA A 61 13.45 4.40 -10.66
N LEU A 62 12.26 4.95 -10.45
CA LEU A 62 11.58 5.70 -11.51
C LEU A 62 12.39 6.95 -11.89
N PRO A 63 12.45 7.33 -13.19
CA PRO A 63 13.00 8.63 -13.56
C PRO A 63 12.25 9.78 -12.87
N GLY A 64 12.94 10.88 -12.58
CA GLY A 64 12.34 12.02 -11.86
C GLY A 64 11.09 12.61 -12.53
N HIS A 65 11.01 12.57 -13.86
CA HIS A 65 9.81 12.99 -14.59
C HIS A 65 8.61 12.06 -14.32
N ALA A 66 8.84 10.74 -14.27
CA ALA A 66 7.81 9.75 -13.99
C ALA A 66 7.29 9.90 -12.54
N GLN A 67 8.21 10.07 -11.57
CA GLN A 67 7.83 10.34 -10.18
C GLN A 67 6.96 11.59 -10.07
N THR A 68 7.35 12.68 -10.75
CA THR A 68 6.59 13.94 -10.76
C THR A 68 5.19 13.76 -11.38
N GLU A 69 5.10 13.10 -12.54
CA GLU A 69 3.84 12.85 -13.25
C GLU A 69 2.87 12.00 -12.40
N ILE A 70 3.37 10.90 -11.85
CA ILE A 70 2.57 9.98 -11.01
C ILE A 70 2.13 10.70 -9.73
N LEU A 71 3.04 11.38 -9.03
CA LEU A 71 2.71 12.04 -7.76
C LEU A 71 1.72 13.20 -7.97
N LYS A 72 1.84 13.92 -9.09
CA LYS A 72 0.87 14.96 -9.46
C LYS A 72 -0.52 14.35 -9.67
N ALA A 73 -0.62 13.29 -10.48
CA ALA A 73 -1.89 12.62 -10.73
C ALA A 73 -2.51 12.03 -9.45
N ALA A 74 -1.68 11.50 -8.53
CA ALA A 74 -2.14 10.97 -7.25
C ALA A 74 -2.74 12.08 -6.36
N LYS A 75 -2.08 13.25 -6.28
CA LYS A 75 -2.58 14.42 -5.53
C LYS A 75 -3.88 14.97 -6.09
N GLU A 76 -4.05 14.94 -7.41
CA GLU A 76 -5.26 15.41 -8.08
C GLU A 76 -6.44 14.43 -7.96
N ARG A 77 -6.18 13.16 -7.61
CA ARG A 77 -7.21 12.11 -7.55
C ARG A 77 -8.19 12.29 -6.39
N SER A 78 -7.69 12.70 -5.21
CA SER A 78 -8.51 12.89 -4.00
C SER A 78 -7.99 14.10 -3.19
N PRO A 79 -8.20 15.34 -3.69
CA PRO A 79 -7.66 16.54 -3.07
C PRO A 79 -8.20 16.74 -1.66
N GLY A 80 -7.31 16.94 -0.68
CA GLY A 80 -7.68 17.16 0.73
C GLY A 80 -7.97 15.89 1.53
N HIS A 81 -7.91 14.71 0.91
CA HIS A 81 -8.12 13.41 1.56
C HIS A 81 -6.86 12.56 1.66
N THR A 82 -5.74 13.07 1.14
CA THR A 82 -4.45 12.38 1.13
C THR A 82 -3.33 13.29 1.61
N ASP A 83 -2.36 12.72 2.32
CA ASP A 83 -1.12 13.41 2.66
C ASP A 83 0.11 12.74 2.02
N PHE A 84 0.61 13.34 0.96
CA PHE A 84 1.85 12.92 0.28
C PHE A 84 3.07 13.77 0.68
N SER A 85 3.04 14.48 1.82
CA SER A 85 4.15 15.30 2.31
C SER A 85 5.40 14.45 2.61
N ASP A 86 5.19 13.23 3.11
CA ASP A 86 6.25 12.23 3.34
C ASP A 86 5.91 10.91 2.63
N LEU A 87 6.10 10.90 1.30
CA LEU A 87 5.91 9.70 0.49
C LEU A 87 6.82 8.55 0.93
N ASN A 88 8.01 8.83 1.46
CA ASN A 88 8.92 7.79 1.91
C ASN A 88 8.37 7.06 3.15
N LYS A 89 7.77 7.79 4.10
CA LYS A 89 7.03 7.20 5.24
C LYS A 89 5.91 6.30 4.74
N LEU A 90 5.07 6.76 3.80
CA LEU A 90 3.98 5.95 3.22
C LEU A 90 4.49 4.66 2.58
N LEU A 91 5.50 4.74 1.72
CA LEU A 91 6.07 3.57 1.05
C LEU A 91 6.69 2.58 2.04
N THR A 92 7.29 3.09 3.13
CA THR A 92 7.81 2.25 4.22
C THR A 92 6.67 1.58 4.99
N ARG A 93 5.55 2.28 5.22
CA ARG A 93 4.35 1.69 5.84
C ARG A 93 3.73 0.60 4.98
N PHE A 94 3.59 0.81 3.67
CA PHE A 94 3.11 -0.23 2.77
C PHE A 94 4.02 -1.45 2.78
N GLN A 95 5.34 -1.26 2.83
CA GLN A 95 6.29 -2.37 2.94
C GLN A 95 6.10 -3.12 4.25
N PHE A 96 5.96 -2.39 5.36
CA PHE A 96 5.67 -2.98 6.66
C PHE A 96 4.40 -3.82 6.64
N VAL A 97 3.29 -3.30 6.09
CA VAL A 97 2.04 -4.04 5.97
C VAL A 97 2.25 -5.31 5.13
N PHE A 98 2.87 -5.19 3.96
CA PHE A 98 3.12 -6.34 3.08
C PHE A 98 3.99 -7.41 3.74
N GLU A 99 4.98 -7.04 4.54
CA GLU A 99 5.89 -7.99 5.17
C GLU A 99 5.33 -8.57 6.47
N LYS A 100 4.71 -7.73 7.31
CA LYS A 100 4.37 -8.03 8.71
C LYS A 100 2.89 -8.29 8.97
N ALA A 101 1.97 -7.64 8.27
CA ALA A 101 0.53 -7.82 8.49
C ALA A 101 -0.01 -9.14 7.90
N ARG A 102 0.82 -9.92 7.17
CA ARG A 102 0.43 -11.22 6.62
C ARG A 102 0.19 -12.27 7.69
N TYR A 103 0.89 -12.17 8.82
CA TYR A 103 0.89 -13.17 9.87
C TYR A 103 0.70 -12.47 11.21
N HIS A 104 -0.56 -12.34 11.62
CA HIS A 104 -0.90 -11.71 12.90
C HIS A 104 -0.14 -12.34 14.08
N TYR A 105 0.06 -13.66 14.05
CA TYR A 105 0.84 -14.35 15.09
C TYR A 105 2.32 -13.96 15.12
N GLU A 106 2.92 -13.50 14.01
CA GLU A 106 4.31 -13.00 13.99
C GLU A 106 4.38 -11.54 14.44
N LEU A 107 3.33 -10.76 14.16
CA LEU A 107 3.26 -9.36 14.56
C LEU A 107 3.19 -9.20 16.08
N TYR A 108 2.49 -10.12 16.74
CA TYR A 108 2.31 -10.17 18.19
C TYR A 108 3.09 -11.32 18.83
N ASP A 109 4.21 -11.72 18.22
CA ASP A 109 5.07 -12.76 18.79
C ASP A 109 5.50 -12.37 20.22
N GLY A 110 5.36 -13.32 21.15
CA GLY A 110 5.61 -13.10 22.58
C GLY A 110 4.45 -12.47 23.36
N TRP A 111 3.32 -12.14 22.72
CA TRP A 111 2.11 -11.65 23.39
C TRP A 111 1.12 -12.78 23.64
N THR A 112 0.50 -12.76 24.80
CA THR A 112 -0.66 -13.59 25.12
C THR A 112 -1.95 -12.99 24.53
N PRO A 113 -2.98 -13.81 24.27
CA PRO A 113 -4.32 -13.32 23.89
C PRO A 113 -4.86 -12.24 24.82
N GLU A 114 -4.62 -12.37 26.13
CA GLU A 114 -5.06 -11.42 27.14
C GLU A 114 -4.33 -10.07 27.02
N GLU A 115 -3.01 -10.07 26.82
CA GLU A 115 -2.24 -8.83 26.62
C GLU A 115 -2.67 -8.09 25.33
N MET A 116 -3.00 -8.83 24.28
CA MET A 116 -3.53 -8.25 23.04
C MET A 116 -4.90 -7.59 23.26
N ASP A 117 -5.79 -8.24 24.01
CA ASP A 117 -7.12 -7.70 24.33
C ASP A 117 -7.05 -6.46 25.25
N GLU A 118 -6.20 -6.49 26.27
CA GLU A 118 -5.97 -5.33 27.16
C GLU A 118 -5.39 -4.14 26.39
N PHE A 119 -4.42 -4.38 25.50
CA PHE A 119 -3.86 -3.34 24.66
C PHE A 119 -4.90 -2.74 23.70
N GLY A 120 -5.77 -3.58 23.12
CA GLY A 120 -6.87 -3.12 22.28
C GLY A 120 -7.82 -2.18 23.02
N LYS A 121 -8.23 -2.55 24.24
CA LYS A 121 -9.07 -1.71 25.10
C LYS A 121 -8.41 -0.39 25.46
N LEU A 122 -7.12 -0.42 25.84
CA LEU A 122 -6.37 0.80 26.14
C LEU A 122 -6.29 1.71 24.90
N TRP A 123 -6.07 1.15 23.71
CA TRP A 123 -6.05 1.93 22.48
C TRP A 123 -7.40 2.60 22.19
N GLU A 124 -8.51 1.89 22.41
CA GLU A 124 -9.86 2.46 22.31
C GLU A 124 -10.11 3.57 23.35
N GLU A 125 -9.69 3.36 24.61
CA GLU A 125 -9.80 4.35 25.69
C GLU A 125 -9.02 5.63 25.39
N LEU A 126 -7.88 5.52 24.70
CA LEU A 126 -7.09 6.65 24.22
C LEU A 126 -7.68 7.32 22.97
N GLY A 127 -8.84 6.86 22.48
CA GLY A 127 -9.53 7.44 21.32
C GLY A 127 -9.04 6.90 19.98
N ALA A 128 -8.43 5.72 19.96
CA ALA A 128 -7.92 5.04 18.78
C ALA A 128 -6.98 5.92 17.91
N PRO A 129 -5.87 6.45 18.48
CA PRO A 129 -4.95 7.31 17.74
C PRO A 129 -4.30 6.53 16.58
N THR A 130 -4.67 6.86 15.34
CA THR A 130 -4.22 6.16 14.13
C THR A 130 -2.71 6.30 13.88
N GLU A 131 -2.11 7.42 14.27
CA GLU A 131 -0.67 7.68 14.13
C GLU A 131 0.18 6.76 15.02
N GLU A 132 -0.41 6.24 16.10
CA GLU A 132 0.24 5.33 17.06
C GLU A 132 -0.07 3.86 16.78
N ALA A 133 -0.98 3.57 15.84
CA ALA A 133 -1.32 2.21 15.46
C ALA A 133 -0.08 1.47 14.95
N MET A 134 0.08 0.22 15.39
CA MET A 134 1.18 -0.65 14.97
C MET A 134 1.14 -0.90 13.46
N VAL A 135 -0.07 -1.08 12.92
CA VAL A 135 -0.32 -1.25 11.49
C VAL A 135 -1.08 -0.03 10.98
N GLN A 136 -0.51 0.64 9.98
CA GLN A 136 -1.10 1.84 9.36
C GLN A 136 -1.26 1.57 7.86
N TYR A 137 -2.51 1.46 7.40
CA TYR A 137 -2.82 1.01 6.05
C TYR A 137 -2.80 2.12 4.98
N HIS A 138 -3.10 3.37 5.35
CA HIS A 138 -3.20 4.52 4.42
C HIS A 138 -3.94 4.18 3.10
N PRO A 139 -5.20 3.69 3.18
CA PRO A 139 -5.89 3.11 2.02
C PRO A 139 -6.17 4.13 0.92
N GLU A 140 -6.43 5.40 1.27
CA GLU A 140 -6.70 6.46 0.30
C GLU A 140 -5.43 6.86 -0.47
N GLU A 141 -4.29 7.03 0.22
CA GLU A 141 -3.01 7.27 -0.42
C GLU A 141 -2.61 6.14 -1.36
N LEU A 142 -2.81 4.89 -0.93
CA LEU A 142 -2.54 3.71 -1.74
C LEU A 142 -3.44 3.69 -2.98
N PHE A 143 -4.73 3.96 -2.82
CA PHE A 143 -5.68 4.08 -3.92
C PHE A 143 -5.25 5.15 -4.93
N CYS A 144 -4.96 6.37 -4.47
CA CYS A 144 -4.52 7.47 -5.32
C CYS A 144 -3.23 7.15 -6.09
N LEU A 145 -2.25 6.48 -5.46
CA LEU A 145 -1.02 6.04 -6.12
C LEU A 145 -1.28 4.95 -7.16
N ILE A 146 -2.15 3.98 -6.86
CA ILE A 146 -2.55 2.94 -7.81
C ILE A 146 -3.19 3.56 -9.05
N GLU A 147 -4.16 4.47 -8.85
CA GLU A 147 -4.86 5.12 -9.95
C GLU A 147 -3.91 5.98 -10.80
N ALA A 148 -3.00 6.71 -10.15
CA ALA A 148 -1.98 7.49 -10.84
C ALA A 148 -1.02 6.62 -11.66
N LEU A 149 -0.61 5.47 -11.13
CA LEU A 149 0.22 4.50 -11.86
C LEU A 149 -0.52 3.94 -13.07
N LYS A 150 -1.82 3.61 -12.95
CA LYS A 150 -2.63 3.17 -14.09
C LYS A 150 -2.68 4.23 -15.19
N VAL A 151 -2.92 5.49 -14.83
CA VAL A 151 -2.92 6.62 -15.78
C VAL A 151 -1.56 6.81 -16.43
N TYR A 152 -0.46 6.66 -15.68
CA TYR A 152 0.89 6.76 -16.22
C TYR A 152 1.20 5.61 -17.20
N ILE A 153 0.79 4.38 -16.88
CA ILE A 153 1.13 3.17 -17.64
C ILE A 153 0.29 3.04 -18.92
N ALA A 154 -1.02 3.26 -18.85
CA ALA A 154 -1.95 3.01 -19.95
C ALA A 154 -1.52 3.59 -21.32
N PRO A 155 -1.05 4.85 -21.45
CA PRO A 155 -0.62 5.40 -22.74
C PRO A 155 0.76 4.91 -23.20
N ARG A 156 1.45 4.07 -22.42
CA ARG A 156 2.83 3.58 -22.65
C ARG A 156 2.89 2.07 -22.92
N LEU A 157 1.76 1.38 -22.92
CA LEU A 157 1.63 -0.03 -23.33
C LEU A 157 1.57 -0.16 -24.84
#